data_AF-A0A518B991-F1
#
_entry.id   AF-A0A518B991-F1
#
_cell.length_a   1.000
_cell.length_b   1.000
_cell.length_c   1.000
_cell.angle_alpha   90.00
_cell.angle_beta   90.00
_cell.angle_gamma   90.00
#
_symmetry.space_group_name_H-M   'P 1'
#
loop_
_entity.id
_entity.type
_entity.pdbx_description
1 polymer ?
#
loop_
_entity_poly.entity_id
_entity_poly.type
_entity_poly.pdbx_seq_one_letter_code
_entity_poly.pdbx_strand_id
1 'polypeptide(L)'
;MTTTFDAYAHLLGLQSNSARIAIFSPVGMIKQGILSGPTCAYARTLPADFRLTVRTDDADGTAVHEVQVLDPNFWEPAHPFLYSLRERESGGATSVELTLGLRVLSIRENKLLVNGEPTFIRGFRTGTLDEESLRRWHEWKITLLLPETEFDHDSIAQTDRLGPFVAGRLGEEKEGALAQMLPLRTSAPSVGIWMGEQEWSSDDWEELKRFDRSTLLARRVEVDQLPVGTEAHLLVVTGDQASLVTAAKSEKIGTPWIADMVGSFGVSGFDADSYHSLANRLDGIFEDLPGCLGWVVGGPR
;
A
#
# COMPACT_ATOMS: atom_id res chain seq x y z
N MET A 1 -6.46 25.48 -10.22
CA MET A 1 -5.36 25.67 -9.25
C MET A 1 -5.69 24.78 -8.06
N THR A 2 -5.17 23.56 -8.06
CA THR A 2 -5.31 22.64 -6.94
C THR A 2 -4.26 23.07 -5.93
N THR A 3 -4.68 23.72 -4.85
CA THR A 3 -3.79 24.13 -3.77
C THR A 3 -3.19 22.86 -3.18
N THR A 4 -1.86 22.70 -3.26
CA THR A 4 -1.17 21.59 -2.61
C THR A 4 -1.52 21.63 -1.13
N PHE A 5 -2.06 20.52 -0.64
CA PHE A 5 -2.61 20.43 0.69
C PHE A 5 -1.49 20.07 1.67
N ASP A 6 -1.04 21.02 2.49
CA ASP A 6 0.03 20.81 3.49
C ASP A 6 -0.46 20.08 4.75
N ALA A 7 -1.67 19.55 4.72
CA ALA A 7 -2.27 18.85 5.84
C ALA A 7 -2.26 17.34 5.64
N TYR A 8 -1.99 16.63 6.73
CA TYR A 8 -1.69 15.21 6.70
C TYR A 8 -2.23 14.48 7.94
N ALA A 9 -2.59 13.21 7.80
CA ALA A 9 -3.21 12.43 8.87
C ALA A 9 -2.30 11.30 9.37
N HIS A 10 -2.31 11.07 10.69
CA HIS A 10 -1.68 9.92 11.33
C HIS A 10 -2.66 9.19 12.23
N LEU A 11 -2.65 7.86 12.11
CA LEU A 11 -3.34 6.98 13.04
C LEU A 11 -2.55 6.90 14.35
N LEU A 12 -3.06 7.53 15.41
CA LEU A 12 -2.42 7.56 16.73
C LEU A 12 -2.54 6.23 17.49
N GLY A 13 -3.59 5.47 17.20
CA GLY A 13 -3.80 4.18 17.84
C GLY A 13 -5.17 3.58 17.54
N LEU A 14 -5.21 2.27 17.72
CA LEU A 14 -6.42 1.45 17.63
C LEU A 14 -6.80 0.98 19.03
N GLN A 15 -8.05 1.24 19.41
CA GLN A 15 -8.71 0.58 20.52
C GLN A 15 -9.79 -0.34 19.96
N SER A 16 -10.30 -1.27 20.79
CA SER A 16 -11.19 -2.34 20.36
C SER A 16 -12.29 -1.91 19.39
N ASN A 17 -12.88 -0.72 19.59
CA ASN A 17 -13.97 -0.18 18.77
C ASN A 17 -13.72 1.28 18.33
N SER A 18 -12.49 1.79 18.36
CA SER A 18 -12.25 3.16 17.87
C SER A 18 -10.83 3.38 17.34
N ALA A 19 -10.72 4.26 16.36
CA ALA A 19 -9.46 4.77 15.85
C ALA A 19 -9.31 6.24 16.25
N ARG A 20 -8.14 6.61 16.76
CA ARG A 20 -7.77 8.00 17.00
C ARG A 20 -6.87 8.48 15.87
N ILE A 21 -7.25 9.58 15.24
CA ILE A 21 -6.53 10.16 14.11
C ILE A 21 -6.09 11.56 14.51
N ALA A 22 -4.81 11.85 14.34
CA ALA A 22 -4.27 13.20 14.36
C ALA A 22 -4.23 13.74 12.93
N ILE A 23 -4.64 14.98 12.74
CA ILE A 23 -4.57 15.71 11.49
C ILE A 23 -3.72 16.94 11.76
N PHE A 24 -2.62 17.04 11.04
CA PHE A 24 -1.66 18.13 11.11
C PHE A 24 -1.95 19.08 9.96
N SER A 25 -1.93 20.39 10.21
CA SER A 25 -2.12 21.42 9.20
C SER A 25 -1.41 22.71 9.61
N PRO A 26 -1.06 23.62 8.69
CA PRO A 26 -0.71 24.98 9.06
C PRO A 26 -1.75 25.63 9.99
N VAL A 27 -1.32 26.42 10.96
CA VAL A 27 -2.21 27.12 11.91
C VAL A 27 -3.20 28.00 11.15
N GLY A 28 -4.47 27.90 11.54
CA GLY A 28 -5.56 28.67 10.93
C GLY A 28 -6.08 28.13 9.59
N MET A 29 -5.46 27.06 9.06
CA MET A 29 -5.92 26.39 7.85
C MET A 29 -7.23 25.64 8.08
N ILE A 30 -7.34 24.88 9.18
CA ILE A 30 -8.57 24.16 9.52
C ILE A 30 -9.22 24.82 10.74
N LYS A 31 -10.33 25.52 10.54
CA LYS A 31 -11.11 26.15 11.62
C LYS A 31 -12.24 25.26 12.11
N GLN A 32 -12.94 24.62 11.19
CA GLN A 32 -14.04 23.67 11.47
C GLN A 32 -14.00 22.53 10.45
N GLY A 33 -13.36 21.43 10.84
CA GLY A 33 -13.27 20.22 10.02
C GLY A 33 -14.29 19.15 10.40
N ILE A 34 -14.80 18.45 9.39
CA ILE A 34 -15.59 17.24 9.54
C ILE A 34 -14.90 16.14 8.74
N LEU A 35 -14.60 15.02 9.38
CA LEU A 35 -14.22 13.79 8.72
C LEU A 35 -15.47 12.99 8.40
N SER A 36 -15.76 12.78 7.12
CA SER A 36 -16.93 12.04 6.64
C SER A 36 -16.51 10.70 6.05
N GLY A 37 -17.25 9.65 6.36
CA GLY A 37 -17.03 8.34 5.75
C GLY A 37 -17.51 7.19 6.62
N PRO A 38 -17.17 5.95 6.27
CA PRO A 38 -16.30 5.60 5.15
C PRO A 38 -17.06 5.49 3.82
N THR A 39 -16.34 5.51 2.70
CA THR A 39 -16.81 5.18 1.36
C THR A 39 -15.95 4.05 0.78
N CYS A 40 -16.53 3.17 -0.05
CA CYS A 40 -15.79 2.08 -0.69
C CYS A 40 -16.46 1.70 -2.02
N ALA A 41 -15.65 1.36 -3.02
CA ALA A 41 -16.14 0.93 -4.33
C ALA A 41 -16.78 -0.47 -4.31
N TYR A 42 -16.41 -1.31 -3.33
CA TYR A 42 -16.75 -2.74 -3.30
C TYR A 42 -17.61 -3.15 -2.10
N ALA A 43 -17.84 -2.24 -1.15
CA ALA A 43 -18.65 -2.51 0.03
C ALA A 43 -19.51 -1.30 0.38
N ARG A 44 -20.67 -1.56 1.00
CA ARG A 44 -21.57 -0.51 1.50
C ARG A 44 -21.61 -0.55 3.01
N THR A 45 -21.52 0.63 3.61
CA THR A 45 -21.70 0.85 5.04
C THR A 45 -22.32 2.23 5.23
N LEU A 46 -22.85 2.50 6.42
CA LEU A 46 -23.46 3.79 6.73
C LEU A 46 -22.35 4.80 7.00
N PRO A 47 -22.23 5.88 6.20
CA PRO A 47 -21.27 6.92 6.50
C PRO A 47 -21.70 7.71 7.74
N ALA A 48 -20.72 8.17 8.49
CA ALA A 48 -20.86 9.04 9.63
C ALA A 48 -19.94 10.25 9.52
N ASP A 49 -20.32 11.31 10.23
CA ASP A 49 -19.56 12.55 10.32
C ASP A 49 -18.90 12.66 11.69
N PHE A 50 -17.60 12.86 11.72
CA PHE A 50 -16.80 13.00 12.93
C PHE A 50 -16.19 14.39 12.97
N ARG A 51 -16.52 15.16 14.01
CA ARG A 51 -16.01 16.53 14.16
C ARG A 51 -14.57 16.51 14.64
N LEU A 52 -13.73 17.33 14.02
CA LEU A 52 -12.37 17.56 14.49
C LEU A 52 -12.39 18.39 15.78
N THR A 53 -11.50 18.05 16.69
CA THR A 53 -11.23 18.81 17.92
C THR A 53 -9.83 19.40 17.83
N VAL A 54 -9.68 20.71 18.04
CA VAL A 54 -8.37 21.35 18.07
C VAL A 54 -7.68 20.95 19.38
N ARG A 55 -6.47 20.39 19.30
CA ARG A 55 -5.74 19.94 20.49
C ARG A 55 -4.64 20.91 20.89
N THR A 56 -3.83 21.36 19.94
CA THR A 56 -2.67 22.23 20.19
C THR A 56 -2.27 22.96 18.91
N ASP A 57 -1.84 24.22 19.06
CA ASP A 57 -1.00 24.90 18.09
C ASP A 57 0.44 24.77 18.60
N ASP A 58 1.35 24.26 17.77
CA ASP A 58 2.78 24.27 18.11
C ASP A 58 3.37 25.69 17.89
N ALA A 59 4.54 25.94 18.45
CA ALA A 59 5.24 27.21 18.26
C ALA A 59 5.82 27.36 16.83
N ASP A 60 5.84 26.28 16.06
CA ASP A 60 6.43 26.18 14.72
C ASP A 60 5.41 26.47 13.60
N GLY A 61 4.15 26.75 13.95
CA GLY A 61 3.10 27.12 13.01
C GLY A 61 2.25 25.95 12.50
N THR A 62 2.29 24.78 13.16
CA THR A 62 1.43 23.62 12.88
C THR A 62 0.32 23.50 13.93
N ALA A 63 -0.92 23.41 13.47
CA ALA A 63 -2.07 23.01 14.26
C ALA A 63 -2.25 21.49 14.22
N VAL A 64 -2.55 20.89 15.38
CA VAL A 64 -2.91 19.48 15.51
C VAL A 64 -4.37 19.37 15.89
N HIS A 65 -5.13 18.75 15.01
CA HIS A 65 -6.52 18.37 15.22
C HIS A 65 -6.61 16.89 15.53
N GLU A 66 -7.53 16.50 16.40
CA GLU A 66 -7.83 15.10 16.66
C GLU A 66 -9.27 14.77 16.35
N VAL A 67 -9.48 13.57 15.84
CA VAL A 67 -10.79 12.99 15.64
C VAL A 67 -10.79 11.53 16.10
N GLN A 68 -11.86 11.14 16.77
CA GLN A 68 -12.11 9.75 17.16
C GLN A 68 -13.18 9.18 16.24
N VAL A 69 -12.81 8.17 15.47
CA VAL A 69 -13.72 7.38 14.62
C VAL A 69 -14.16 6.17 15.42
N LEU A 70 -15.46 6.09 15.69
CA LEU A 70 -16.07 4.93 16.34
C LEU A 70 -16.37 3.86 15.28
N ASP A 71 -16.11 2.60 15.61
CA ASP A 71 -16.28 1.44 14.71
C ASP A 71 -15.65 1.70 13.31
N PRO A 72 -14.34 1.99 13.26
CA PRO A 72 -13.67 2.36 12.03
C PRO A 72 -13.72 1.22 11.00
N ASN A 73 -13.92 1.58 9.74
CA ASN A 73 -13.75 0.64 8.63
C ASN A 73 -12.36 0.89 8.06
N PHE A 74 -11.53 -0.15 8.07
CA PHE A 74 -10.14 -0.04 7.67
C PHE A 74 -10.00 -0.15 6.15
N TRP A 75 -9.05 0.61 5.63
CA TRP A 75 -8.53 0.39 4.29
C TRP A 75 -7.74 -0.92 4.25
N GLU A 76 -8.07 -1.74 3.28
CA GLU A 76 -7.33 -2.93 2.88
C GLU A 76 -7.59 -3.21 1.40
N PRO A 77 -6.77 -4.01 0.70
CA PRO A 77 -6.94 -4.17 -0.74
C PRO A 77 -8.29 -4.73 -1.18
N ALA A 78 -8.89 -5.61 -0.37
CA ALA A 78 -10.22 -6.15 -0.66
C ALA A 78 -11.32 -5.09 -0.47
N HIS A 79 -11.19 -4.26 0.57
CA HIS A 79 -12.16 -3.25 0.97
C HIS A 79 -11.44 -1.91 1.25
N PRO A 80 -11.14 -1.13 0.21
CA PRO A 80 -10.42 0.13 0.33
C PRO A 80 -11.34 1.23 0.85
N PHE A 81 -11.68 1.17 2.13
CA PHE A 81 -12.49 2.18 2.79
C PHE A 81 -11.70 3.49 2.92
N LEU A 82 -12.34 4.58 2.49
CA LEU A 82 -11.79 5.93 2.51
C LEU A 82 -12.68 6.88 3.30
N TYR A 83 -12.06 7.88 3.90
CA TYR A 83 -12.71 8.99 4.60
C TYR A 83 -12.30 10.29 3.92
N SER A 84 -13.22 11.25 3.85
CA SER A 84 -12.99 12.58 3.29
C SER A 84 -13.05 13.61 4.42
N LEU A 85 -11.93 14.28 4.65
CA LEU A 85 -11.84 15.43 5.53
C LEU A 85 -12.28 16.67 4.76
N ARG A 86 -13.35 17.30 5.22
CA ARG A 86 -13.89 18.53 4.65
C ARG A 86 -13.81 19.66 5.66
N GLU A 87 -13.30 20.80 5.21
CA GLU A 87 -13.41 22.05 5.96
C GLU A 87 -14.50 22.93 5.36
N ARG A 88 -15.26 23.60 6.22
CA ARG A 88 -16.21 24.63 5.80
C ARG A 88 -15.61 26.01 6.05
N GLU A 89 -15.41 26.79 5.00
CA GLU A 89 -15.02 28.18 5.16
C GLU A 89 -16.14 28.99 5.83
N SER A 90 -15.73 30.06 6.51
CA SER A 90 -16.63 31.11 6.99
C SER A 90 -17.25 31.85 5.79
N GLY A 91 -18.35 31.31 5.27
CA GLY A 91 -18.98 31.75 4.02
C GLY A 91 -19.74 30.64 3.27
N GLY A 92 -19.56 29.38 3.68
CA GLY A 92 -20.37 28.26 3.20
C GLY A 92 -19.78 27.47 2.03
N ALA A 93 -18.65 27.89 1.46
CA ALA A 93 -17.88 27.10 0.51
C ALA A 93 -17.06 26.02 1.24
N THR A 94 -17.00 24.81 0.67
CA THR A 94 -16.05 23.77 1.09
C THR A 94 -14.72 24.05 0.40
N SER A 95 -13.67 24.34 1.17
CA SER A 95 -12.36 24.76 0.66
C SER A 95 -11.35 23.63 0.52
N VAL A 96 -11.60 22.51 1.18
CA VAL A 96 -10.59 21.52 1.50
C VAL A 96 -11.19 20.12 1.41
N GLU A 97 -10.55 19.23 0.66
CA GLU A 97 -10.87 17.81 0.62
C GLU A 97 -9.56 16.99 0.68
N LEU A 98 -9.29 16.40 1.85
CA LEU A 98 -8.23 15.42 2.02
C LEU A 98 -8.89 14.04 2.13
N THR A 99 -8.48 13.12 1.28
CA THR A 99 -8.89 11.71 1.37
C THR A 99 -7.89 10.95 2.22
N LEU A 100 -8.37 10.05 3.08
CA LEU A 100 -7.54 9.21 3.93
C LEU A 100 -8.11 7.81 4.10
N GLY A 101 -7.24 6.81 4.15
CA GLY A 101 -7.60 5.43 4.49
C GLY A 101 -6.96 5.03 5.81
N LEU A 102 -7.73 4.35 6.65
CA LEU A 102 -7.24 3.89 7.96
C LEU A 102 -6.62 2.51 7.79
N ARG A 103 -5.32 2.36 7.95
CA ARG A 103 -4.68 1.04 7.94
C ARG A 103 -3.47 0.98 8.84
N VAL A 104 -3.08 -0.24 9.20
CA VAL A 104 -1.80 -0.53 9.84
C VAL A 104 -1.09 -1.62 9.06
N LEU A 105 0.17 -1.40 8.71
CA LEU A 105 1.05 -2.41 8.15
C LEU A 105 2.03 -2.88 9.22
N SER A 106 2.24 -4.18 9.29
CA SER A 106 3.27 -4.75 10.18
C SER A 106 3.76 -6.07 9.65
N ILE A 107 4.87 -6.54 10.21
CA ILE A 107 5.41 -7.86 9.93
C ILE A 107 5.56 -8.61 11.24
N ARG A 108 5.04 -9.83 11.27
CA ARG A 108 5.13 -10.72 12.43
C ARG A 108 5.24 -12.15 11.96
N GLU A 109 6.15 -12.92 12.57
CA GLU A 109 6.32 -14.35 12.27
C GLU A 109 6.49 -14.61 10.76
N ASN A 110 7.25 -13.75 10.09
CA ASN A 110 7.49 -13.77 8.63
C ASN A 110 6.22 -13.67 7.77
N LYS A 111 5.19 -12.98 8.27
CA LYS A 111 3.97 -12.67 7.52
C LYS A 111 3.78 -11.16 7.46
N LEU A 112 3.40 -10.67 6.29
CA LEU A 112 2.82 -9.34 6.17
C LEU A 112 1.45 -9.36 6.82
N LEU A 113 1.22 -8.41 7.72
CA LEU A 113 -0.08 -8.18 8.32
C LEU A 113 -0.62 -6.82 7.86
N VAL A 114 -1.85 -6.82 7.37
CA VAL A 114 -2.65 -5.60 7.12
C VAL A 114 -3.74 -5.58 8.17
N ASN A 115 -3.80 -4.52 8.96
CA ASN A 115 -4.76 -4.37 10.08
C ASN A 115 -4.69 -5.53 11.09
N GLY A 116 -3.52 -6.14 11.26
CA GLY A 116 -3.30 -7.30 12.14
C GLY A 116 -3.57 -8.65 11.51
N GLU A 117 -4.13 -8.69 10.30
CA GLU A 117 -4.49 -9.92 9.60
C GLU A 117 -3.45 -10.33 8.54
N PRO A 118 -3.05 -11.61 8.48
CA PRO A 118 -2.13 -12.11 7.46
C PRO A 118 -2.62 -11.81 6.04
N THR A 119 -1.82 -11.09 5.28
CA THR A 119 -2.16 -10.70 3.90
C THR A 119 -1.16 -11.31 2.93
N PHE A 120 -1.70 -12.03 1.94
CA PHE A 120 -0.90 -12.54 0.84
C PHE A 120 -0.69 -11.46 -0.21
N ILE A 121 0.57 -11.24 -0.57
CA ILE A 121 0.88 -10.35 -1.67
C ILE A 121 0.75 -11.09 -3.00
N ARG A 122 -0.10 -10.55 -3.87
CA ARG A 122 -0.19 -10.87 -5.28
C ARG A 122 0.10 -9.60 -6.04
N GLY A 123 1.20 -9.58 -6.80
CA GLY A 123 1.57 -8.39 -7.52
C GLY A 123 2.20 -8.67 -8.86
N PHE A 124 2.19 -7.64 -9.70
CA PHE A 124 2.85 -7.62 -10.99
C PHE A 124 3.30 -6.19 -11.30
N ARG A 125 4.10 -6.05 -12.35
CA ARG A 125 4.64 -4.77 -12.81
C ARG A 125 3.70 -4.13 -13.82
N THR A 126 3.45 -2.82 -13.71
CA THR A 126 2.57 -2.10 -14.65
C THR A 126 3.09 -0.71 -14.98
N GLY A 127 2.91 -0.31 -16.24
CA GLY A 127 3.11 1.06 -16.71
C GLY A 127 1.82 1.90 -16.75
N THR A 128 0.65 1.30 -16.49
CA THR A 128 -0.65 1.99 -16.51
C THR A 128 -1.43 1.77 -15.21
N LEU A 129 -2.19 2.78 -14.78
CA LEU A 129 -3.10 2.75 -13.63
C LEU A 129 -4.48 3.31 -13.99
N ASP A 130 -5.04 2.87 -15.12
CA ASP A 130 -6.40 3.25 -15.48
C ASP A 130 -7.44 2.49 -14.62
N GLU A 131 -8.61 3.11 -14.44
CA GLU A 131 -9.68 2.57 -13.59
C GLU A 131 -10.18 1.19 -14.04
N GLU A 132 -10.26 0.94 -15.36
CA GLU A 132 -10.76 -0.33 -15.88
C GLU A 132 -9.81 -1.48 -15.49
N SER A 133 -8.51 -1.28 -15.74
CA SER A 133 -7.47 -2.21 -15.36
C SER A 133 -7.46 -2.46 -13.84
N LEU A 134 -7.53 -1.41 -13.02
CA LEU A 134 -7.53 -1.52 -11.57
C LEU A 134 -8.73 -2.33 -11.03
N ARG A 135 -9.92 -2.14 -11.60
CA ARG A 135 -11.11 -2.94 -11.24
C ARG A 135 -10.94 -4.41 -11.59
N ARG A 136 -10.42 -4.70 -12.79
CA ARG A 136 -10.14 -6.07 -13.22
C ARG A 136 -9.12 -6.74 -12.30
N TRP A 137 -8.07 -6.02 -11.91
CA TRP A 137 -7.04 -6.55 -11.02
C TRP A 137 -7.56 -6.79 -9.60
N HIS A 138 -8.49 -5.97 -9.11
CA HIS A 138 -9.19 -6.22 -7.85
C HIS A 138 -9.98 -7.54 -7.88
N GLU A 139 -10.69 -7.83 -8.97
CA GLU A 139 -11.40 -9.10 -9.16
C GLU A 139 -10.45 -10.31 -9.14
N TRP A 140 -9.24 -10.14 -9.68
CA TRP A 140 -8.16 -11.14 -9.64
C TRP A 140 -7.43 -11.18 -8.29
N LYS A 141 -7.84 -10.33 -7.35
CA LYS A 141 -7.27 -10.19 -6.01
C LYS A 141 -5.79 -9.81 -6.05
N ILE A 142 -5.37 -9.04 -7.06
CA ILE A 142 -4.07 -8.39 -7.04
C ILE A 142 -4.07 -7.39 -5.90
N THR A 143 -3.04 -7.47 -5.07
CA THR A 143 -2.92 -6.65 -3.87
C THR A 143 -1.78 -5.65 -3.95
N LEU A 144 -0.86 -5.78 -4.91
CA LEU A 144 0.32 -4.91 -5.01
C LEU A 144 0.71 -4.67 -6.47
N LEU A 145 0.97 -3.41 -6.79
CA LEU A 145 1.45 -2.96 -8.09
C LEU A 145 2.86 -2.42 -7.95
N LEU A 146 3.72 -2.84 -8.87
CA LEU A 146 5.04 -2.25 -9.03
C LEU A 146 5.03 -1.29 -10.23
N PRO A 147 5.11 0.03 -10.00
CA PRO A 147 5.24 1.01 -11.08
C PRO A 147 6.47 0.72 -11.96
N GLU A 148 6.32 0.90 -13.27
CA GLU A 148 7.46 1.09 -14.17
C GLU A 148 7.98 2.53 -14.15
N THR A 149 7.08 3.48 -13.91
CA THR A 149 7.34 4.92 -13.86
C THR A 149 6.77 5.52 -12.58
N GLU A 150 7.23 6.70 -12.20
CA GLU A 150 6.58 7.44 -11.10
C GLU A 150 5.09 7.69 -11.43
N PHE A 151 4.25 7.59 -10.41
CA PHE A 151 2.81 7.80 -10.54
C PHE A 151 2.43 9.23 -10.16
N ASP A 152 1.49 9.79 -10.91
CA ASP A 152 0.87 11.07 -10.54
C ASP A 152 -0.15 10.90 -9.41
N HIS A 153 -0.58 12.03 -8.85
CA HIS A 153 -1.55 12.08 -7.76
C HIS A 153 -2.89 11.42 -8.12
N ASP A 154 -3.34 11.54 -9.38
CA ASP A 154 -4.62 11.00 -9.82
C ASP A 154 -4.58 9.46 -9.85
N SER A 155 -3.48 8.90 -10.35
CA SER A 155 -3.25 7.46 -10.38
C SER A 155 -3.18 6.87 -8.97
N ILE A 156 -2.53 7.59 -8.04
CA ILE A 156 -2.50 7.19 -6.63
C ILE A 156 -3.91 7.22 -6.03
N ALA A 157 -4.68 8.29 -6.25
CA ALA A 157 -6.06 8.38 -5.77
C ALA A 157 -6.96 7.25 -6.33
N GLN A 158 -6.72 6.81 -7.56
CA GLN A 158 -7.41 5.63 -8.13
C GLN A 158 -7.05 4.36 -7.38
N THR A 159 -5.77 4.14 -7.08
CA THR A 159 -5.32 2.96 -6.31
C THR A 159 -5.82 2.99 -4.87
N ASP A 160 -5.90 4.17 -4.24
CA ASP A 160 -6.52 4.34 -2.93
C ASP A 160 -7.97 3.90 -2.94
N ARG A 161 -8.71 4.22 -4.00
CA ARG A 161 -10.13 3.91 -4.14
C ARG A 161 -10.40 2.47 -4.56
N LEU A 162 -9.50 1.86 -5.33
CA LEU A 162 -9.69 0.55 -5.95
C LEU A 162 -8.90 -0.57 -5.28
N GLY A 163 -8.03 -0.24 -4.32
CA GLY A 163 -7.48 -1.14 -3.32
C GLY A 163 -6.08 -1.71 -3.52
N PRO A 164 -5.48 -1.85 -4.71
CA PRO A 164 -4.14 -2.42 -4.75
C PRO A 164 -3.16 -1.48 -4.05
N PHE A 165 -2.26 -2.05 -3.24
CA PHE A 165 -1.08 -1.31 -2.80
C PHE A 165 -0.26 -0.90 -4.02
N VAL A 166 0.43 0.22 -3.88
CA VAL A 166 1.43 0.70 -4.82
C VAL A 166 2.76 0.71 -4.09
N ALA A 167 3.74 0.01 -4.65
CA ALA A 167 5.09 0.12 -4.14
C ALA A 167 5.70 1.44 -4.60
N GLY A 168 6.05 2.31 -3.65
CA GLY A 168 6.90 3.45 -3.93
C GLY A 168 8.31 2.97 -4.29
N ARG A 169 9.02 3.73 -5.13
CA ARG A 169 10.43 3.50 -5.43
C ARG A 169 11.24 4.53 -4.67
N LEU A 170 12.24 4.09 -3.92
CA LEU A 170 13.18 4.98 -3.25
C LEU A 170 14.30 5.33 -4.26
N GLY A 171 14.58 6.63 -4.39
CA GLY A 171 15.72 7.11 -5.14
C GLY A 171 17.05 6.65 -4.55
N GLU A 172 18.15 6.95 -5.25
CA GLU A 172 19.51 6.61 -4.79
C GLU A 172 19.94 7.44 -3.58
N GLU A 173 19.41 8.66 -3.46
CA GLU A 173 19.69 9.58 -2.36
C GLU A 173 18.57 9.54 -1.31
N LYS A 174 18.98 9.39 -0.04
CA LYS A 174 18.08 9.32 1.12
C LYS A 174 17.18 10.55 1.25
N GLU A 175 17.73 11.74 1.12
CA GLU A 175 16.99 12.99 1.23
C GLU A 175 15.91 13.08 0.15
N GLY A 176 16.23 12.66 -1.08
CA GLY A 176 15.28 12.58 -2.19
C GLY A 176 14.17 11.57 -1.92
N ALA A 177 14.52 10.39 -1.42
CA ALA A 177 13.58 9.35 -1.04
C ALA A 177 12.63 9.80 0.09
N LEU A 178 13.15 10.43 1.15
CA LEU A 178 12.32 10.99 2.22
C LEU A 178 11.38 12.09 1.70
N ALA A 179 11.87 12.96 0.82
CA ALA A 179 11.05 14.01 0.20
C ALA A 179 9.92 13.43 -0.68
N GLN A 180 10.14 12.30 -1.34
CA GLN A 180 9.10 11.58 -2.09
C GLN A 180 8.09 10.87 -1.19
N MET A 181 8.57 10.28 -0.08
CA MET A 181 7.72 9.56 0.87
C MET A 181 6.76 10.50 1.61
N LEU A 182 7.24 11.67 2.01
CA LEU A 182 6.58 12.60 2.92
C LEU A 182 5.14 13.00 2.51
N PRO A 183 4.87 13.40 1.25
CA PRO A 183 3.52 13.79 0.84
C PRO A 183 2.55 12.60 0.73
N LEU A 184 3.05 11.44 0.33
CA LEU A 184 2.24 10.27 0.00
C LEU A 184 1.91 9.42 1.23
N ARG A 185 2.82 9.32 2.19
CA ARG A 185 2.67 8.44 3.38
C ARG A 185 1.38 8.67 4.18
N THR A 186 0.89 9.90 4.19
CA THR A 186 -0.17 10.36 5.09
C THR A 186 -1.50 10.62 4.41
N SER A 187 -1.50 10.61 3.07
CA SER A 187 -2.66 10.93 2.23
C SER A 187 -3.05 9.77 1.31
N ALA A 188 -2.10 8.89 0.97
CA ALA A 188 -2.31 7.79 0.03
C ALA A 188 -2.30 6.43 0.73
N PRO A 189 -3.46 5.88 1.10
CA PRO A 189 -3.52 4.58 1.73
C PRO A 189 -3.05 3.38 0.88
N SER A 190 -2.93 3.52 -0.42
CA SER A 190 -2.31 2.50 -1.27
C SER A 190 -0.78 2.50 -1.18
N VAL A 191 -0.16 3.62 -0.78
CA VAL A 191 1.30 3.77 -0.76
C VAL A 191 1.82 3.48 0.65
N GLY A 192 2.17 2.22 0.91
CA GLY A 192 2.70 1.80 2.23
C GLY A 192 3.90 0.88 2.16
N ILE A 193 4.38 0.54 0.96
CA ILE A 193 5.54 -0.33 0.73
C ILE A 193 6.50 0.47 -0.14
N TRP A 194 7.74 0.65 0.31
CA TRP A 194 8.75 1.41 -0.41
C TRP A 194 9.95 0.54 -0.75
N MET A 195 10.34 0.53 -2.01
CA MET A 195 11.39 -0.34 -2.54
C MET A 195 12.68 0.43 -2.77
N GLY A 196 13.75 0.00 -2.10
CA GLY A 196 15.11 0.40 -2.44
C GLY A 196 15.76 -0.62 -3.39
N GLU A 197 16.45 -0.11 -4.42
CA GLU A 197 17.20 -0.95 -5.38
C GLU A 197 18.69 -1.11 -5.01
N GLN A 198 19.24 -0.24 -4.15
CA GLN A 198 20.64 -0.31 -3.70
C GLN A 198 20.78 -0.76 -2.24
N GLU A 199 22.00 -1.14 -1.86
CA GLU A 199 22.38 -1.38 -0.46
C GLU A 199 22.48 -0.04 0.29
N TRP A 200 21.34 0.41 0.80
CA TRP A 200 21.32 1.46 1.79
C TRP A 200 22.10 1.01 3.03
N SER A 201 22.80 1.94 3.68
CA SER A 201 23.52 1.61 4.90
C SER A 201 22.54 1.17 5.99
N SER A 202 22.99 0.34 6.94
CA SER A 202 22.17 -0.06 8.09
C SER A 202 21.64 1.14 8.88
N ASP A 203 22.40 2.23 8.94
CA ASP A 203 21.99 3.48 9.60
C ASP A 203 20.84 4.17 8.85
N ASP A 204 20.89 4.19 7.52
CA ASP A 204 19.81 4.76 6.70
C ASP A 204 18.52 3.94 6.82
N TRP A 205 18.64 2.60 6.87
CA TRP A 205 17.51 1.72 7.13
C TRP A 205 16.87 1.98 8.49
N GLU A 206 17.67 2.07 9.56
CA GLU A 206 17.15 2.33 10.90
C GLU A 206 16.50 3.71 11.02
N GLU A 207 17.01 4.71 10.31
CA GLU A 207 16.39 6.03 10.26
C GLU A 207 15.05 6.01 9.51
N LEU A 208 14.98 5.38 8.34
CA LEU A 208 13.72 5.18 7.62
C LEU A 208 12.70 4.37 8.43
N LYS A 209 13.14 3.36 9.17
CA LYS A 209 12.28 2.56 10.06
C LYS A 209 11.67 3.40 11.19
N ARG A 210 12.45 4.34 11.75
CA ARG A 210 11.97 5.27 12.77
C ARG A 210 11.01 6.31 12.20
N PHE A 211 11.12 6.58 10.90
CA PHE A 211 10.38 7.62 10.22
C PHE A 211 8.87 7.36 10.16
N ASP A 212 8.46 6.10 9.95
CA ASP A 212 7.04 5.75 9.99
C ASP A 212 6.79 4.27 10.32
N ARG A 213 5.94 4.04 11.33
CA ARG A 213 5.48 2.69 11.73
C ARG A 213 4.41 2.12 10.81
N SER A 214 3.73 2.94 10.01
CA SER A 214 2.76 2.49 9.01
C SER A 214 3.36 2.21 7.63
N THR A 215 4.68 2.36 7.48
CA THR A 215 5.39 2.14 6.24
C THR A 215 6.29 0.91 6.34
N LEU A 216 6.22 0.07 5.32
CA LEU A 216 7.13 -1.05 5.13
C LEU A 216 8.20 -0.69 4.13
N LEU A 217 9.39 -1.17 4.44
CA LEU A 217 10.57 -0.99 3.63
C LEU A 217 10.94 -2.32 3.00
N ALA A 218 11.00 -2.34 1.68
CA ALA A 218 11.23 -3.51 0.89
C ALA A 218 12.55 -3.39 0.13
N ARG A 219 13.27 -4.51 0.00
CA ARG A 219 14.42 -4.63 -0.90
C ARG A 219 14.02 -5.48 -2.08
N ARG A 220 14.30 -5.00 -3.29
CA ARG A 220 14.15 -5.79 -4.50
C ARG A 220 15.36 -6.70 -4.69
N VAL A 221 15.12 -7.96 -5.03
CA VAL A 221 16.17 -8.95 -5.28
C VAL A 221 15.74 -9.82 -6.45
N GLU A 222 16.66 -10.14 -7.37
CA GLU A 222 16.40 -11.17 -8.37
C GLU A 222 16.42 -12.57 -7.73
N VAL A 223 15.61 -13.48 -8.25
CA VAL A 223 15.39 -14.82 -7.66
C VAL A 223 16.66 -15.69 -7.56
N ASP A 224 17.64 -15.46 -8.43
CA ASP A 224 18.95 -16.10 -8.41
C ASP A 224 19.91 -15.50 -7.37
N GLN A 225 19.58 -14.33 -6.82
CA GLN A 225 20.38 -13.55 -5.88
C GLN A 225 19.81 -13.53 -4.46
N LEU A 226 18.89 -14.45 -4.11
CA LEU A 226 18.25 -14.51 -2.79
C LEU A 226 19.29 -14.46 -1.66
N PRO A 227 19.36 -13.35 -0.89
CA PRO A 227 20.41 -13.13 0.08
C PRO A 227 20.28 -14.04 1.31
N VAL A 228 21.41 -14.36 1.94
CA VAL A 228 21.47 -15.01 3.25
C VAL A 228 21.62 -13.92 4.32
N GLY A 229 20.57 -13.69 5.09
CA GLY A 229 20.51 -12.64 6.12
C GLY A 229 20.23 -11.26 5.52
N THR A 230 19.04 -10.70 5.77
CA THR A 230 18.60 -9.43 5.16
C THR A 230 18.04 -8.48 6.20
N GLU A 231 18.42 -7.20 6.09
CA GLU A 231 17.99 -6.10 6.96
C GLU A 231 16.75 -5.33 6.43
N ALA A 232 15.91 -5.94 5.59
CA ALA A 232 14.67 -5.33 5.08
C ALA A 232 13.44 -5.89 5.80
N HIS A 233 12.34 -5.11 5.85
CA HIS A 233 11.05 -5.62 6.32
C HIS A 233 10.51 -6.66 5.31
N LEU A 234 10.61 -6.36 4.01
CA LEU A 234 10.09 -7.21 2.94
C LEU A 234 11.17 -7.45 1.87
N LEU A 235 11.24 -8.67 1.33
CA LEU A 235 12.00 -8.96 0.11
C LEU A 235 11.03 -9.14 -1.05
N VAL A 236 11.18 -8.28 -2.06
CA VAL A 236 10.46 -8.37 -3.33
C VAL A 236 11.31 -9.18 -4.27
N VAL A 237 10.87 -10.38 -4.60
CA VAL A 237 11.63 -11.29 -5.46
C VAL A 237 11.13 -11.17 -6.90
N THR A 238 11.98 -10.66 -7.76
CA THR A 238 11.68 -10.55 -9.19
C THR A 238 12.39 -11.64 -9.98
N GLY A 239 11.85 -11.98 -11.14
CA GLY A 239 12.41 -12.99 -12.02
C GLY A 239 11.42 -13.36 -13.11
N ASP A 240 11.87 -14.12 -14.11
CA ASP A 240 10.96 -14.74 -15.05
C ASP A 240 10.04 -15.75 -14.33
N GLN A 241 8.89 -16.03 -14.94
CA GLN A 241 7.87 -16.89 -14.34
C GLN A 241 8.39 -18.30 -14.03
N ALA A 242 9.24 -18.89 -14.89
CA ALA A 242 9.76 -20.24 -14.68
C ALA A 242 10.72 -20.30 -13.50
N SER A 243 11.56 -19.28 -13.33
CA SER A 243 12.47 -19.14 -12.19
C SER A 243 11.70 -18.94 -10.87
N LEU A 244 10.64 -18.13 -10.88
CA LEU A 244 9.78 -17.95 -9.70
C LEU A 244 9.03 -19.22 -9.31
N VAL A 245 8.50 -19.97 -10.29
CA VAL A 245 7.86 -21.28 -10.03
C VAL A 245 8.86 -22.28 -9.45
N THR A 246 10.10 -22.30 -9.95
CA THR A 246 11.16 -23.17 -9.45
C THR A 246 11.56 -22.81 -8.03
N ALA A 247 11.68 -21.52 -7.72
CA ALA A 247 11.97 -21.05 -6.37
C ALA A 247 10.82 -21.36 -5.39
N ALA A 248 9.57 -21.23 -5.84
CA ALA A 248 8.38 -21.58 -5.05
C ALA A 248 8.36 -23.08 -4.69
N LYS A 249 8.56 -23.95 -5.68
CA LYS A 249 8.59 -25.41 -5.50
C LYS A 249 9.72 -25.88 -4.60
N SER A 250 10.83 -25.14 -4.56
CA SER A 250 11.96 -25.43 -3.69
C SER A 250 11.85 -24.78 -2.31
N GLU A 251 10.68 -24.23 -1.97
CA GLU A 251 10.39 -23.54 -0.70
C GLU A 251 11.33 -22.35 -0.42
N LYS A 252 12.05 -21.87 -1.45
CA LYS A 252 12.93 -20.70 -1.35
C LYS A 252 12.14 -19.41 -1.21
N ILE A 253 10.91 -19.39 -1.73
CA ILE A 253 10.00 -18.25 -1.63
C ILE A 253 8.60 -18.68 -1.18
N GLY A 254 7.95 -17.85 -0.35
CA GLY A 254 6.63 -18.11 0.19
C GLY A 254 5.53 -17.69 -0.78
N THR A 255 5.22 -18.52 -1.77
CA THR A 255 4.18 -18.23 -2.78
C THR A 255 3.12 -19.34 -2.84
N PRO A 256 2.31 -19.51 -1.79
CA PRO A 256 1.32 -20.59 -1.72
C PRO A 256 0.32 -20.58 -2.87
N TRP A 257 0.05 -19.42 -3.50
CA TRP A 257 -0.82 -19.35 -4.68
C TRP A 257 -0.17 -19.91 -5.95
N ILE A 258 1.16 -19.82 -6.12
CA ILE A 258 1.86 -20.47 -7.24
C ILE A 258 1.79 -21.99 -7.05
N ALA A 259 1.96 -22.47 -5.82
CA ALA A 259 1.82 -23.89 -5.48
C ALA A 259 0.37 -24.39 -5.64
N ASP A 260 -0.64 -23.62 -5.22
CA ASP A 260 -2.07 -23.95 -5.40
C ASP A 260 -2.46 -23.97 -6.87
N MET A 261 -1.91 -23.06 -7.68
CA MET A 261 -2.09 -23.06 -9.13
C MET A 261 -1.47 -24.34 -9.71
N VAL A 262 -0.21 -24.64 -9.41
CA VAL A 262 0.47 -25.83 -9.93
C VAL A 262 -0.18 -27.14 -9.44
N GLY A 263 -0.66 -27.18 -8.19
CA GLY A 263 -1.29 -28.34 -7.56
C GLY A 263 -2.70 -28.63 -8.08
N SER A 264 -3.49 -27.59 -8.40
CA SER A 264 -4.83 -27.73 -8.97
C SER A 264 -4.83 -28.27 -10.41
N PHE A 265 -3.69 -28.20 -11.11
CA PHE A 265 -3.56 -28.62 -12.50
C PHE A 265 -2.76 -29.91 -12.72
N GLY A 266 -2.32 -30.59 -11.65
CA GLY A 266 -1.87 -31.99 -11.65
C GLY A 266 -1.07 -32.45 -12.89
N VAL A 267 0.16 -31.95 -13.10
CA VAL A 267 1.05 -32.53 -14.10
C VAL A 267 2.51 -32.55 -13.61
N SER A 268 3.06 -33.76 -13.51
CA SER A 268 4.49 -34.02 -13.54
C SER A 268 4.98 -33.82 -14.97
N GLY A 269 5.80 -32.78 -15.21
CA GLY A 269 6.29 -32.42 -16.53
C GLY A 269 5.60 -31.15 -17.03
N PHE A 270 6.15 -30.00 -16.65
CA PHE A 270 5.73 -28.70 -17.16
C PHE A 270 6.59 -28.41 -18.39
N ASP A 271 6.10 -28.72 -19.59
CA ASP A 271 6.65 -28.22 -20.85
C ASP A 271 5.87 -26.97 -21.30
N ALA A 272 6.43 -26.25 -22.27
CA ALA A 272 5.84 -25.02 -22.79
C ALA A 272 4.43 -25.23 -23.41
N ASP A 273 4.08 -26.45 -23.80
CA ASP A 273 2.78 -26.77 -24.41
C ASP A 273 1.66 -26.88 -23.36
N SER A 274 2.02 -27.27 -22.12
CA SER A 274 1.11 -27.29 -20.97
C SER A 274 0.68 -25.89 -20.50
N TYR A 275 1.49 -24.86 -20.83
CA TYR A 275 1.21 -23.46 -20.55
C TYR A 275 0.05 -22.91 -21.40
N HIS A 276 -0.01 -23.27 -22.68
CA HIS A 276 -1.10 -22.86 -23.57
C HIS A 276 -2.46 -23.41 -23.11
N SER A 277 -2.51 -24.58 -22.48
CA SER A 277 -3.77 -25.15 -21.95
C SER A 277 -4.28 -24.40 -20.71
N LEU A 278 -3.37 -23.91 -19.87
CA LEU A 278 -3.68 -23.11 -18.68
C LEU A 278 -4.15 -21.70 -19.06
N ALA A 279 -3.45 -21.06 -20.01
CA ALA A 279 -3.83 -19.76 -20.57
C ALA A 279 -5.19 -19.82 -21.29
N ASN A 280 -5.48 -20.89 -22.01
CA ASN A 280 -6.77 -21.09 -22.71
C ASN A 280 -7.95 -21.43 -21.78
N ARG A 281 -7.71 -21.92 -20.54
CA ARG A 281 -8.76 -22.20 -19.55
C ARG A 281 -8.99 -21.06 -18.55
N LEU A 282 -8.04 -20.14 -18.45
CA LEU A 282 -8.13 -18.89 -17.71
C LEU A 282 -8.38 -17.71 -18.67
N ASP A 283 -9.19 -17.91 -19.72
CA ASP A 283 -9.64 -16.90 -20.69
C ASP A 283 -8.54 -15.92 -21.19
N GLY A 284 -7.36 -16.42 -21.59
CA GLY A 284 -6.35 -15.58 -22.23
C GLY A 284 -5.75 -14.48 -21.34
N ILE A 285 -5.99 -14.55 -20.02
CA ILE A 285 -5.67 -13.48 -19.06
C ILE A 285 -4.15 -13.24 -18.89
N PHE A 286 -3.31 -14.21 -19.22
CA PHE A 286 -1.88 -14.21 -18.88
C PHE A 286 -0.91 -14.10 -20.06
N GLU A 287 -1.37 -14.18 -21.31
CA GLU A 287 -0.47 -14.03 -22.47
C GLU A 287 0.06 -12.59 -22.61
N ASP A 288 -0.61 -11.61 -22.00
CA ASP A 288 -0.28 -10.18 -22.07
C ASP A 288 0.23 -9.56 -20.75
N LEU A 289 0.52 -10.34 -19.70
CA LEU A 289 1.02 -9.82 -18.42
C LEU A 289 2.55 -9.97 -18.29
N PRO A 290 3.37 -8.95 -18.65
CA PRO A 290 4.79 -8.97 -18.38
C PRO A 290 5.07 -8.89 -16.87
N GLY A 291 5.87 -9.82 -16.35
CA GLY A 291 6.50 -9.73 -15.02
C GLY A 291 5.63 -10.18 -13.84
N CYS A 292 5.54 -11.50 -13.62
CA CYS A 292 5.06 -12.05 -12.35
C CYS A 292 6.05 -11.74 -11.21
N LEU A 293 5.56 -11.57 -9.98
CA LEU A 293 6.38 -11.28 -8.80
C LEU A 293 6.21 -12.35 -7.72
N GLY A 294 7.33 -12.78 -7.13
CA GLY A 294 7.38 -13.59 -5.92
C GLY A 294 7.78 -12.76 -4.71
N TRP A 295 7.51 -13.24 -3.49
CA TRP A 295 7.82 -12.49 -2.28
C TRP A 295 8.42 -13.42 -1.23
N VAL A 296 9.38 -12.86 -0.49
CA VAL A 296 9.91 -13.44 0.73
C VAL A 296 9.75 -12.38 1.80
N VAL A 297 9.17 -12.72 2.95
CA VAL A 297 9.19 -11.79 4.08
C VAL A 297 10.58 -11.93 4.71
N GLY A 298 11.36 -10.86 4.63
CA GLY A 298 12.65 -10.77 5.28
C GLY A 298 12.45 -10.60 6.78
N GLY A 299 13.11 -11.44 7.56
CA GLY A 299 13.21 -11.28 9.01
C GLY A 299 14.50 -11.94 9.48
N PRO A 300 15.28 -11.31 10.36
CA PRO A 300 16.39 -12.00 11.01
C PRO A 300 15.82 -13.17 11.81
N ARG A 301 16.49 -14.33 11.71
CA ARG A 301 16.37 -15.37 12.74
C ARG A 301 17.04 -14.89 14.02
#